data_AF-A0A1Z9BSC3-F1
#
_entry.id   AF-A0A1Z9BSC3-F1
#
_cell.length_a   1.000
_cell.length_b   1.000
_cell.length_c   1.000
_cell.angle_alpha   90.00
_cell.angle_beta   90.00
_cell.angle_gamma   90.00
#
_symmetry.space_group_name_H-M   'P 1'
#
loop_
_entity.id
_entity.type
_entity.pdbx_description
1 polymer ?
#
loop_
_entity_poly.entity_id
_entity_poly.type
_entity_poly.pdbx_seq_one_letter_code
_entity_poly.pdbx_strand_id
1 'polypeptide(L)'
;MLDAADFDGRAETGRHTIHQKGRLVWLGVSAVMLLIALVTAIIRLNTAAWLAGSGVLALTAIHFAATHWMPVLRTRLWPKEWHVGLVFAAGCSLQVWAGQPSAWSSLILPVIGFGALCAMSCSHITTWEVVSADRRDADSLLNAHPWFVRRLSWFDIALGLLALTLAATLGQAEEQQALVAVALSALGLAWLHDRCNRYSAEFLRTM
;
A
#
# COMPACT_ATOMS: atom_id res chain seq x y z
N MET A 1 -9.33 -3.28 -12.64
CA MET A 1 -10.16 -3.19 -13.86
C MET A 1 -11.66 -3.06 -13.54
N LEU A 2 -12.07 -3.16 -12.26
CA LEU A 2 -13.48 -3.06 -11.84
C LEU A 2 -14.00 -1.62 -11.65
N ASP A 3 -13.14 -0.60 -11.49
CA ASP A 3 -13.56 0.81 -11.43
C ASP A 3 -13.95 1.42 -12.79
N ALA A 4 -13.89 0.63 -13.88
CA ALA A 4 -14.24 1.10 -15.22
C ALA A 4 -15.69 0.77 -15.63
N ALA A 5 -16.50 0.18 -14.75
CA ALA A 5 -17.85 -0.28 -15.07
C ALA A 5 -18.97 0.70 -14.69
N ASP A 6 -18.77 1.55 -13.66
CA ASP A 6 -19.71 2.62 -13.31
C ASP A 6 -19.26 3.94 -13.94
N PHE A 7 -19.58 4.11 -15.22
CA PHE A 7 -19.17 5.27 -16.01
C PHE A 7 -20.23 6.37 -15.95
N ASP A 8 -20.19 7.19 -14.90
CA ASP A 8 -20.67 8.57 -14.99
C ASP A 8 -19.53 9.48 -15.48
N GLY A 9 -19.01 9.17 -16.68
CA GLY A 9 -18.25 10.00 -17.63
C GLY A 9 -17.06 10.89 -17.22
N ARG A 10 -16.84 11.26 -15.96
CA ARG A 10 -15.83 12.23 -15.53
C ARG A 10 -14.90 11.59 -14.49
N ALA A 11 -13.62 11.53 -14.83
CA ALA A 11 -12.58 11.16 -13.89
C ALA A 11 -12.57 12.12 -12.69
N GLU A 12 -12.90 11.61 -11.50
CA GLU A 12 -12.94 12.41 -10.27
C GLU A 12 -11.54 12.84 -9.78
N THR A 13 -10.48 12.12 -10.18
CA THR A 13 -9.10 12.42 -9.78
C THR A 13 -8.16 12.53 -10.99
N GLY A 14 -7.03 13.21 -10.79
CA GLY A 14 -5.98 13.32 -11.82
C GLY A 14 -5.47 11.95 -12.29
N ARG A 15 -5.34 10.99 -11.36
CA ARG A 15 -4.95 9.60 -11.64
C ARG A 15 -5.94 8.92 -12.58
N HIS A 16 -7.24 9.02 -12.33
CA HIS A 16 -8.27 8.46 -13.21
C HIS A 16 -8.23 9.09 -14.62
N THR A 17 -7.94 10.39 -14.71
CA THR A 17 -7.85 11.09 -15.99
C THR A 17 -6.70 10.57 -16.85
N ILE A 18 -5.54 10.31 -16.24
CA ILE A 18 -4.36 9.75 -16.92
C ILE A 18 -4.62 8.31 -17.38
N HIS A 19 -5.21 7.48 -16.50
CA HIS A 19 -5.55 6.10 -16.85
C HIS A 19 -6.60 6.00 -17.95
N GLN A 20 -7.59 6.90 -17.99
CA GLN A 20 -8.59 6.93 -19.06
C GLN A 20 -7.97 7.29 -20.41
N LYS A 21 -7.08 8.30 -20.48
CA LYS A 21 -6.44 8.74 -21.73
C LYS A 21 -5.58 7.65 -22.40
N GLY A 22 -4.98 6.77 -21.60
CA GLY A 22 -4.09 5.70 -22.07
C GLY A 22 -4.63 4.30 -21.86
N ARG A 23 -5.94 4.10 -21.64
CA ARG A 23 -6.50 2.83 -21.12
C ARG A 23 -6.00 1.59 -21.85
N LEU A 24 -6.05 1.58 -23.19
CA LEU A 24 -5.64 0.44 -23.99
C LEU A 24 -4.13 0.16 -23.88
N VAL A 25 -3.31 1.21 -23.84
CA VAL A 25 -1.86 1.09 -23.66
C VAL A 25 -1.56 0.51 -22.28
N TRP A 26 -2.19 1.04 -21.22
CA TRP A 26 -2.04 0.51 -19.87
C TRP A 26 -2.49 -0.94 -19.75
N LEU A 27 -3.62 -1.31 -20.36
CA LEU A 27 -4.09 -2.70 -20.39
C LEU A 27 -3.11 -3.61 -21.13
N GLY A 28 -2.58 -3.18 -22.28
CA GLY A 28 -1.59 -3.93 -23.03
C GLY A 28 -0.31 -4.15 -22.23
N VAL A 29 0.23 -3.09 -21.62
CA VAL A 29 1.42 -3.16 -20.75
C VAL A 29 1.17 -4.09 -19.55
N SER A 30 0.03 -3.96 -18.87
CA SER A 30 -0.32 -4.83 -17.75
C SER A 30 -0.46 -6.29 -18.16
N ALA A 31 -1.06 -6.58 -19.32
CA ALA A 31 -1.20 -7.94 -19.84
C ALA A 31 0.16 -8.58 -20.17
N VAL A 32 1.05 -7.82 -20.83
CA VAL A 32 2.42 -8.28 -21.13
C VAL A 32 3.21 -8.53 -19.85
N MET A 33 3.14 -7.62 -18.88
CA MET A 33 3.82 -7.79 -17.58
C MET A 33 3.28 -8.99 -16.80
N LEU A 34 1.96 -9.21 -16.81
CA LEU A 34 1.34 -10.38 -16.20
C LEU A 34 1.82 -11.67 -16.85
N LEU A 35 1.88 -11.73 -18.18
CA LEU A 35 2.36 -12.89 -18.91
C LEU A 35 3.83 -13.20 -18.54
N ILE A 36 4.69 -12.19 -18.55
CA ILE A 36 6.10 -12.34 -18.19
C ILE A 36 6.23 -12.82 -16.73
N ALA A 37 5.47 -12.23 -15.81
CA ALA A 37 5.47 -12.64 -14.41
C ALA A 37 5.01 -14.10 -14.24
N LEU A 38 3.95 -14.52 -14.94
CA LEU A 38 3.42 -15.88 -14.86
C LEU A 38 4.41 -16.92 -15.44
N VAL A 39 5.00 -16.63 -16.61
CA VAL A 39 6.02 -17.51 -17.21
C VAL A 39 7.22 -17.64 -16.28
N THR A 40 7.70 -16.52 -15.72
CA THR A 40 8.83 -16.53 -14.78
C THR A 40 8.48 -17.31 -13.52
N ALA A 41 7.28 -17.10 -12.96
CA ALA A 41 6.78 -17.81 -11.80
C ALA A 41 6.78 -19.33 -12.01
N ILE A 42 6.25 -19.81 -13.13
CA ILE A 42 6.20 -21.24 -13.49
C ILE A 42 7.60 -21.85 -13.61
N ILE A 43 8.55 -21.12 -14.20
CA ILE A 43 9.89 -21.65 -14.46
C ILE A 43 10.80 -21.57 -13.22
N ARG A 44 10.59 -20.59 -12.32
CA ARG A 44 11.56 -20.24 -11.28
C ARG A 44 11.12 -20.51 -9.84
N LEU A 45 9.82 -20.55 -9.54
CA LEU A 45 9.35 -20.69 -8.16
C LEU A 45 9.49 -22.14 -7.67
N ASN A 46 10.03 -22.30 -6.45
CA ASN A 46 9.99 -23.56 -5.75
C ASN A 46 8.60 -23.81 -5.13
N THR A 47 8.34 -25.03 -4.65
CA THR A 47 7.03 -25.41 -4.07
C THR A 47 6.64 -24.53 -2.88
N ALA A 48 7.60 -24.13 -2.05
CA ALA A 48 7.35 -23.25 -0.90
C ALA A 48 6.88 -21.86 -1.35
N ALA A 49 7.50 -21.29 -2.38
CA ALA A 49 7.11 -20.01 -2.97
C ALA A 49 5.74 -20.08 -3.64
N TRP A 50 5.40 -21.20 -4.28
CA TRP A 50 4.07 -21.44 -4.83
C TRP A 50 2.99 -21.49 -3.75
N LEU A 51 3.24 -22.21 -2.64
CA LEU A 51 2.31 -22.29 -1.52
C LEU A 51 2.14 -20.92 -0.83
N ALA A 52 3.24 -20.25 -0.49
CA ALA A 52 3.19 -18.91 0.10
C ALA A 52 2.51 -17.90 -0.85
N GLY A 53 2.82 -17.97 -2.15
CA GLY A 53 2.21 -17.15 -3.18
C GLY A 53 0.71 -17.37 -3.33
N SER A 54 0.25 -18.62 -3.22
CA SER A 54 -1.18 -18.92 -3.20
C SER A 54 -1.88 -18.31 -1.97
N GLY A 55 -1.21 -18.28 -0.82
CA GLY A 55 -1.71 -17.60 0.38
C GLY A 55 -1.83 -16.08 0.20
N VAL A 56 -0.80 -15.44 -0.38
CA VAL A 56 -0.84 -14.00 -0.70
C VAL A 56 -1.92 -13.70 -1.74
N LEU A 57 -2.11 -14.55 -2.74
CA LEU A 57 -3.18 -14.43 -3.72
C LEU A 57 -4.56 -14.52 -3.05
N ALA A 58 -4.75 -15.46 -2.12
CA ALA A 58 -5.99 -15.57 -1.36
C ALA A 58 -6.25 -14.32 -0.49
N LEU A 59 -5.25 -13.80 0.20
CA LEU A 59 -5.37 -12.54 0.95
C LEU A 59 -5.74 -11.36 0.04
N THR A 60 -5.15 -11.31 -1.16
CA THR A 60 -5.46 -10.30 -2.17
C THR A 60 -6.92 -10.43 -2.64
N ALA A 61 -7.37 -11.65 -2.93
CA ALA A 61 -8.75 -11.92 -3.33
C ALA A 61 -9.75 -11.55 -2.22
N ILE A 62 -9.44 -11.87 -0.96
CA ILE A 62 -10.24 -11.45 0.20
C ILE A 62 -10.29 -9.94 0.31
N HIS A 63 -9.17 -9.24 0.14
CA HIS A 63 -9.13 -7.78 0.12
C HIS A 63 -10.02 -7.19 -0.97
N PHE A 64 -9.95 -7.72 -2.20
CA PHE A 64 -10.83 -7.29 -3.29
C PHE A 64 -12.31 -7.55 -2.98
N ALA A 65 -12.62 -8.74 -2.45
CA ALA A 65 -13.99 -9.09 -2.07
C ALA A 65 -14.53 -8.19 -0.96
N ALA A 66 -13.74 -7.92 0.08
CA ALA A 66 -14.11 -7.01 1.16
C ALA A 66 -14.30 -5.57 0.67
N THR A 67 -13.49 -5.13 -0.31
CA THR A 67 -13.53 -3.74 -0.81
C THR A 67 -14.68 -3.51 -1.79
N HIS A 68 -15.03 -4.50 -2.63
CA HIS A 68 -16.00 -4.30 -3.72
C HIS A 68 -17.33 -5.04 -3.56
N TRP A 69 -17.37 -6.20 -2.89
CA TRP A 69 -18.55 -7.07 -2.90
C TRP A 69 -19.15 -7.32 -1.51
N MET A 70 -18.35 -7.24 -0.45
CA MET A 70 -18.74 -7.63 0.90
C MET A 70 -18.39 -6.53 1.92
N PRO A 71 -19.14 -5.41 1.95
CA PRO A 71 -18.91 -4.33 2.90
C PRO A 71 -19.05 -4.77 4.37
N VAL A 72 -19.71 -5.91 4.65
CA VAL A 72 -19.79 -6.51 5.99
C VAL A 72 -18.43 -6.92 6.58
N LEU A 73 -17.43 -7.16 5.73
CA LEU A 73 -16.05 -7.46 6.16
C LEU A 73 -15.27 -6.21 6.54
N ARG A 74 -15.78 -5.02 6.19
CA ARG A 74 -15.22 -3.74 6.59
C ARG A 74 -15.86 -3.35 7.92
N THR A 75 -15.01 -3.08 8.91
CA THR A 75 -15.48 -2.57 10.19
C THR A 75 -14.88 -1.19 10.40
N ARG A 76 -15.56 -0.39 11.22
CA ARG A 76 -15.03 0.91 11.64
C ARG A 76 -13.62 0.79 12.23
N LEU A 77 -13.29 -0.32 12.89
CA LEU A 77 -11.98 -0.54 13.51
C LEU A 77 -10.90 -1.02 12.53
N TRP A 78 -11.28 -1.44 11.32
CA TRP A 78 -10.35 -2.03 10.36
C TRP A 78 -10.65 -1.53 8.92
N PRO A 79 -10.18 -0.31 8.60
CA PRO A 79 -10.39 0.33 7.29
C PRO A 79 -9.80 -0.49 6.13
N LYS A 80 -10.32 -0.29 4.92
CA LYS A 80 -9.86 -1.01 3.71
C LYS A 80 -8.36 -0.82 3.44
N GLU A 81 -7.82 0.32 3.81
CA GLU A 81 -6.42 0.73 3.63
C GLU A 81 -5.46 -0.15 4.45
N TRP A 82 -5.90 -0.70 5.58
CA TRP A 82 -5.05 -1.52 6.45
C TRP A 82 -4.87 -2.94 5.91
N HIS A 83 -5.87 -3.47 5.21
CA HIS A 83 -5.75 -4.74 4.47
C HIS A 83 -4.67 -4.67 3.40
N VAL A 84 -4.56 -3.53 2.72
CA VAL A 84 -3.57 -3.31 1.66
C VAL A 84 -2.16 -3.42 2.22
N GLY A 85 -1.90 -2.80 3.38
CA GLY A 85 -0.62 -2.91 4.07
C GLY A 85 -0.22 -4.35 4.39
N LEU A 86 -1.17 -5.17 4.85
CA LEU A 86 -0.95 -6.60 5.12
C LEU A 86 -0.60 -7.38 3.84
N VAL A 87 -1.35 -7.16 2.75
CA VAL A 87 -1.11 -7.84 1.47
C VAL A 87 0.27 -7.48 0.90
N PHE A 88 0.64 -6.19 0.94
CA PHE A 88 1.96 -5.75 0.47
C PHE A 88 3.09 -6.31 1.32
N ALA A 89 2.97 -6.27 2.65
CA ALA A 89 3.97 -6.84 3.54
C ALA A 89 4.16 -8.34 3.29
N ALA A 90 3.05 -9.10 3.21
CA ALA A 90 3.09 -10.53 2.93
C ALA A 90 3.73 -10.84 1.56
N GLY A 91 3.36 -10.08 0.53
CA GLY A 91 3.94 -10.22 -0.81
C GLY A 91 5.44 -9.93 -0.85
N CYS A 92 5.89 -8.85 -0.22
CA CYS A 92 7.31 -8.49 -0.16
C CYS A 92 8.13 -9.46 0.69
N SER A 93 7.55 -10.07 1.72
CA SER A 93 8.22 -11.09 2.54
C SER A 93 8.36 -12.46 1.89
N LEU A 94 7.63 -12.72 0.81
CA LEU A 94 7.54 -14.05 0.20
C LEU A 94 8.91 -14.59 -0.22
N GLN A 95 9.78 -13.73 -0.75
CA GLN A 95 11.14 -14.11 -1.17
C GLN A 95 11.99 -14.62 0.01
N VAL A 96 11.91 -13.96 1.16
CA VAL A 96 12.63 -14.36 2.38
C VAL A 96 12.08 -15.69 2.87
N TRP A 97 10.77 -15.84 2.92
CA TRP A 97 10.12 -17.09 3.32
C TRP A 97 10.48 -18.28 2.44
N ALA A 98 10.49 -18.10 1.13
CA ALA A 98 10.73 -19.18 0.19
C ALA A 98 12.21 -19.49 -0.04
N GLY A 99 13.10 -18.50 0.10
CA GLY A 99 14.52 -18.60 -0.21
C GLY A 99 15.42 -18.75 1.01
N GLN A 100 15.07 -18.13 2.14
CA GLN A 100 15.91 -18.06 3.35
C GLN A 100 15.05 -18.08 4.63
N PRO A 101 14.34 -19.18 4.93
CA PRO A 101 13.40 -19.24 6.05
C PRO A 101 14.06 -19.03 7.42
N SER A 102 15.36 -19.28 7.55
CA SER A 102 16.12 -19.02 8.79
C SER A 102 16.29 -17.52 9.09
N ALA A 103 16.25 -16.66 8.08
CA ALA A 103 16.33 -15.21 8.23
C ALA A 103 14.95 -14.57 8.50
N TRP A 104 13.87 -15.35 8.46
CA TRP A 104 12.52 -14.83 8.66
C TRP A 104 12.35 -14.15 10.01
N SER A 105 12.81 -14.79 11.09
CA SER A 105 12.59 -14.31 12.45
C SER A 105 13.20 -12.93 12.71
N SER A 106 14.36 -12.63 12.13
CA SER A 106 15.01 -11.33 12.22
C SER A 106 14.37 -10.26 11.32
N LEU A 107 13.55 -10.65 10.34
CA LEU A 107 12.90 -9.72 9.42
C LEU A 107 11.44 -9.42 9.77
N ILE A 108 10.88 -10.05 10.81
CA ILE A 108 9.50 -9.80 11.27
C ILE A 108 9.27 -8.32 11.58
N LEU A 109 10.19 -7.68 12.33
CA LEU A 109 10.07 -6.28 12.69
C LEU A 109 10.08 -5.35 11.47
N PRO A 110 11.06 -5.44 10.55
CA PRO A 110 11.02 -4.70 9.29
C PRO A 110 9.75 -4.94 8.47
N VAL A 111 9.26 -6.18 8.40
CA VAL A 111 8.05 -6.53 7.65
C VAL A 111 6.80 -5.87 8.24
N ILE A 112 6.68 -5.85 9.56
CA ILE A 112 5.59 -5.13 10.24
C ILE A 112 5.70 -3.62 9.98
N GLY A 113 6.91 -3.06 10.10
CA GLY A 113 7.16 -1.64 9.83
C GLY A 113 6.83 -1.25 8.39
N PHE A 114 7.19 -2.09 7.43
CA PHE A 114 6.86 -1.91 6.01
C PHE A 114 5.35 -2.01 5.76
N GLY A 115 4.67 -2.99 6.37
CA GLY A 115 3.20 -3.09 6.28
C GLY A 115 2.49 -1.85 6.83
N ALA A 116 2.97 -1.33 7.97
CA ALA A 116 2.48 -0.08 8.54
C ALA A 116 2.71 1.10 7.58
N LEU A 117 3.91 1.22 7.00
CA LEU A 117 4.24 2.24 6.01
C LEU A 117 3.32 2.18 4.77
N CYS A 118 3.03 0.98 4.25
CA CYS A 118 2.11 0.79 3.14
C CYS A 118 0.68 1.23 3.50
N ALA A 119 0.19 0.87 4.69
CA ALA A 119 -1.12 1.30 5.18
C ALA A 119 -1.19 2.83 5.36
N MET A 120 -0.11 3.45 5.87
CA MET A 120 0.02 4.89 6.00
C MET A 120 0.01 5.57 4.62
N SER A 121 0.78 5.06 3.66
CA SER A 121 0.82 5.58 2.28
C SER A 121 -0.56 5.56 1.63
N CYS A 122 -1.31 4.45 1.77
CA CYS A 122 -2.69 4.38 1.28
C CYS A 122 -3.60 5.38 2.00
N SER A 123 -3.44 5.54 3.32
CA SER A 123 -4.18 6.52 4.12
C SER A 123 -3.95 7.95 3.62
N HIS A 124 -2.70 8.31 3.28
CA HIS A 124 -2.39 9.63 2.71
C HIS A 124 -3.10 9.87 1.39
N ILE A 125 -3.08 8.88 0.48
CA ILE A 125 -3.78 8.98 -0.79
C ILE A 125 -5.29 9.21 -0.57
N THR A 126 -5.92 8.46 0.33
CA THR A 126 -7.34 8.66 0.69
C THR A 126 -7.58 10.09 1.20
N THR A 127 -6.66 10.66 1.98
CA THR A 127 -6.78 12.04 2.49
C THR A 127 -6.51 13.13 1.47
N TRP A 128 -5.68 12.88 0.45
CA TRP A 128 -5.33 13.87 -0.56
C TRP A 128 -6.28 13.86 -1.74
N GLU A 129 -6.72 12.68 -2.20
CA GLU A 129 -7.56 12.56 -3.40
C GLU A 129 -9.07 12.64 -3.08
N VAL A 130 -9.48 12.51 -1.81
CA VAL A 130 -10.85 12.61 -1.26
C VAL A 130 -11.95 12.42 -2.32
N VAL A 131 -12.05 11.18 -2.81
CA VAL A 131 -12.98 10.77 -3.88
C VAL A 131 -14.42 10.89 -3.38
N SER A 132 -15.39 11.15 -4.28
CA SER A 132 -16.78 11.39 -3.87
C SER A 132 -17.44 10.18 -3.21
N ALA A 133 -16.96 8.98 -3.54
CA ALA A 133 -17.33 7.72 -2.89
C ALA A 133 -16.87 7.68 -1.42
N ASP A 134 -15.63 8.09 -1.12
CA ASP A 134 -15.08 8.05 0.24
C ASP A 134 -15.75 9.09 1.16
N ARG A 135 -16.24 10.21 0.62
CA ARG A 135 -16.98 11.21 1.40
C ARG A 135 -18.33 10.69 1.91
N ARG A 136 -18.99 9.85 1.10
CA ARG A 136 -20.34 9.33 1.38
C ARG A 136 -20.32 8.02 2.16
N ASP A 137 -19.15 7.41 2.30
CA ASP A 137 -18.95 6.13 2.95
C ASP A 137 -18.62 6.30 4.45
N ALA A 138 -19.52 5.88 5.34
CA ALA A 138 -19.36 6.01 6.79
C ALA A 138 -18.15 5.20 7.34
N ASP A 139 -17.76 4.14 6.64
CA ASP A 139 -16.64 3.29 7.04
C ASP A 139 -15.32 3.69 6.37
N SER A 140 -15.34 4.70 5.49
CA SER A 140 -14.12 5.27 4.94
C SER A 140 -13.23 5.78 6.07
N LEU A 141 -11.92 5.63 5.93
CA LEU A 141 -10.93 6.12 6.90
C LEU A 141 -11.20 7.57 7.32
N LEU A 142 -11.63 8.41 6.36
CA LEU A 142 -11.95 9.82 6.55
C LEU A 142 -13.04 10.05 7.59
N ASN A 143 -14.09 9.22 7.55
CA ASN A 143 -15.29 9.36 8.37
C ASN A 143 -15.21 8.51 9.64
N ALA A 144 -14.60 7.32 9.56
CA ALA A 144 -14.45 6.39 10.67
C ALA A 144 -13.48 6.92 11.76
N HIS A 145 -12.35 7.52 11.33
CA HIS A 145 -11.25 7.94 12.20
C HIS A 145 -10.71 9.35 11.88
N PRO A 146 -11.52 10.42 12.08
CA PRO A 146 -11.11 11.79 11.75
C PRO A 146 -9.97 12.33 12.62
N TRP A 147 -9.74 11.76 13.81
CA TRP A 147 -8.57 12.10 14.63
C TRP A 147 -7.28 11.53 14.05
N PHE A 148 -7.32 10.30 13.53
CA PHE A 148 -6.17 9.64 12.91
C PHE A 148 -5.73 10.42 11.68
N VAL A 149 -6.68 10.77 10.80
CA VAL A 149 -6.43 11.58 9.59
C VAL A 149 -5.77 12.92 9.92
N ARG A 150 -6.23 13.61 10.97
CA ARG A 150 -5.64 14.90 11.39
C ARG A 150 -4.22 14.78 11.94
N ARG A 151 -3.78 13.58 12.33
CA ARG A 151 -2.46 13.33 12.92
C ARG A 151 -1.63 12.37 12.08
N LEU A 152 -1.96 12.20 10.80
CA LEU A 152 -1.33 11.20 9.94
C LEU A 152 0.20 11.38 9.87
N SER A 153 0.67 12.62 9.69
CA SER A 153 2.11 12.94 9.72
C SER A 153 2.80 12.63 11.05
N TRP A 154 2.10 12.74 12.19
CA TRP A 154 2.64 12.37 13.49
C TRP A 154 2.83 10.86 13.62
N PHE A 155 1.93 10.07 13.05
CA PHE A 155 2.09 8.62 12.99
C PHE A 155 3.26 8.21 12.11
N ASP A 156 3.47 8.88 10.97
CA ASP A 156 4.63 8.65 10.12
C ASP A 156 5.94 9.01 10.84
N ILE A 157 5.98 10.15 11.54
CA ILE A 157 7.15 10.55 12.35
C ILE A 157 7.39 9.53 13.46
N ALA A 158 6.35 9.12 14.18
CA ALA A 158 6.47 8.13 15.24
C ALA A 158 6.98 6.79 14.72
N LEU A 159 6.45 6.31 13.59
CA LEU A 159 6.93 5.10 12.91
C LEU A 159 8.38 5.24 12.47
N GLY A 160 8.75 6.39 11.89
CA GLY A 160 10.11 6.66 11.44
C GLY A 160 11.11 6.69 12.60
N LEU A 161 10.78 7.37 13.69
CA LEU A 161 11.61 7.41 14.90
C LEU A 161 11.72 6.03 15.55
N LEU A 162 10.61 5.28 15.65
CA LEU A 162 10.61 3.93 16.19
C LEU A 162 11.48 2.98 15.35
N ALA A 163 11.40 3.07 14.02
CA ALA A 163 12.22 2.27 13.13
C ALA A 163 13.72 2.61 13.27
N LEU A 164 14.07 3.90 13.43
CA LEU A 164 15.45 4.33 13.70
C LEU A 164 15.97 3.83 15.04
N THR A 165 15.17 3.94 16.11
CA THR A 165 15.60 3.47 17.43
C THR A 165 15.79 1.97 17.42
N LEU A 166 14.88 1.21 16.81
CA LEU A 166 15.03 -0.23 16.63
C LEU A 166 16.30 -0.55 15.82
N ALA A 167 16.51 0.09 14.67
CA ALA A 167 17.72 -0.10 13.86
C ALA A 167 19.00 0.17 14.68
N ALA A 168 19.04 1.21 15.50
CA ALA A 168 20.19 1.53 16.34
C ALA A 168 20.45 0.48 17.45
N THR A 169 19.42 -0.22 17.91
CA THR A 169 19.53 -1.23 18.97
C THR A 169 19.87 -2.64 18.46
N LEU A 170 19.61 -2.93 17.19
CA LEU A 170 19.75 -4.27 16.62
C LEU A 170 21.16 -4.45 16.04
N GLY A 171 21.76 -5.62 16.24
CA GLY A 171 23.16 -5.89 15.86
C GLY A 171 23.35 -6.50 14.47
N GLN A 172 22.27 -6.76 13.72
CA GLN A 172 22.33 -7.42 12.40
C GLN A 172 22.20 -6.41 11.26
N ALA A 173 23.14 -6.43 10.31
CA ALA A 173 23.21 -5.45 9.22
C ALA A 173 21.98 -5.46 8.30
N GLU A 174 21.39 -6.62 8.00
CA GLU A 174 20.24 -6.74 7.10
C GLU A 174 18.97 -6.15 7.72
N GLU A 175 18.73 -6.43 9.00
CA GLU A 175 17.60 -5.90 9.77
C GLU A 175 17.71 -4.37 9.93
N GLN A 176 18.92 -3.89 10.22
CA GLN A 176 19.23 -2.46 10.29
C GLN A 176 18.92 -1.75 8.97
N GLN A 177 19.38 -2.28 7.84
CA GLN A 177 19.15 -1.67 6.53
C GLN A 177 17.66 -1.59 6.20
N ALA A 178 16.90 -2.65 6.47
CA ALA A 178 15.47 -2.68 6.21
C ALA A 178 14.71 -1.67 7.10
N LEU A 179 15.05 -1.58 8.39
CA LEU A 179 14.45 -0.61 9.31
C LEU A 179 14.82 0.84 8.98
N VAL A 180 16.06 1.10 8.55
CA VAL A 180 16.48 2.42 8.08
C VAL A 180 15.70 2.81 6.82
N ALA A 181 15.47 1.88 5.89
CA ALA A 181 14.64 2.14 4.71
C ALA A 181 13.19 2.47 5.08
N VAL A 182 12.59 1.73 6.02
CA VAL A 182 11.26 2.05 6.58
C VAL A 182 11.26 3.44 7.22
N ALA A 183 12.28 3.75 8.02
CA ALA A 183 12.40 5.03 8.70
C ALA A 183 12.46 6.22 7.73
N LEU A 184 13.37 6.16 6.76
CA LEU A 184 13.54 7.21 5.76
C LEU A 184 12.27 7.40 4.93
N SER A 185 11.60 6.30 4.57
CA SER A 185 10.36 6.35 3.81
C SER A 185 9.22 6.95 4.63
N ALA A 186 9.09 6.60 5.91
CA ALA A 186 8.07 7.16 6.80
C ALA A 186 8.29 8.67 7.03
N LEU A 187 9.52 9.09 7.32
CA LEU A 187 9.86 10.51 7.46
C LEU A 187 9.66 11.29 6.16
N GLY A 188 10.02 10.69 5.02
CA GLY A 188 9.76 11.27 3.70
C GLY A 188 8.26 11.44 3.42
N LEU A 189 7.44 10.47 3.83
CA LEU A 189 5.99 10.54 3.72
C LEU A 189 5.39 11.63 4.61
N ALA A 190 5.88 11.76 5.85
CA ALA A 190 5.50 12.85 6.75
C ALA A 190 5.83 14.23 6.16
N TRP A 191 7.03 14.37 5.59
CA TRP A 191 7.48 15.59 4.93
C TRP A 191 6.64 15.91 3.69
N LEU A 192 6.27 14.90 2.91
CA LEU A 192 5.43 15.07 1.73
C LEU A 192 4.02 15.51 2.13
N HIS A 193 3.47 14.96 3.22
CA HIS A 193 2.18 15.36 3.75
C HIS A 193 2.14 16.83 4.17
N ASP A 194 3.16 17.30 4.88
CA ASP A 194 3.27 18.71 5.28
C ASP A 194 3.29 19.66 4.06
N ARG A 195 3.83 19.20 2.93
CA ARG A 195 4.00 20.00 1.71
C ARG A 195 3.03 19.67 0.58
N CYS A 196 2.02 18.82 0.82
CA CYS A 196 1.14 18.35 -0.24
C CYS A 196 0.44 19.51 -0.97
N ASN A 197 0.07 20.58 -0.25
CA ASN A 197 -0.55 21.77 -0.83
C ASN A 197 0.39 22.55 -1.77
N ARG A 198 1.71 22.55 -1.51
CA ARG A 198 2.71 23.24 -2.34
C ARG A 198 3.04 22.52 -3.64
N TYR A 199 2.76 21.22 -3.71
CA TYR A 199 2.98 20.39 -4.91
C TYR A 199 1.65 19.99 -5.58
N SER A 200 0.54 20.59 -5.18
CA SER A 200 -0.75 20.32 -5.82
C SER A 200 -0.70 20.72 -7.30
N ALA A 201 -1.29 19.88 -8.15
CA ALA A 201 -1.33 20.13 -9.60
C ALA A 201 -2.04 21.45 -9.95
N GLU A 202 -2.87 21.97 -9.05
CA GLU A 202 -3.51 23.29 -9.18
C GLU A 202 -2.50 24.41 -8.98
N PHE A 203 -1.69 24.36 -7.91
CA PHE A 203 -0.61 25.32 -7.68
C PHE A 203 0.44 25.32 -8.80
N LEU A 204 0.85 24.14 -9.28
CA LEU A 204 1.83 23.98 -10.36
C LEU A 204 1.29 24.39 -11.75
N ARG A 205 -0.03 24.53 -11.92
CA ARG A 205 -0.64 25.05 -13.15
C ARG A 205 -0.86 26.57 -13.11
N THR A 206 -0.85 27.17 -11.92
CA THR A 206 -1.04 28.61 -11.73
C THR A 206 0.24 29.43 -11.69
N MET A 207 1.42 28.78 -11.63
CA MET A 207 2.73 29.40 -11.92
C MET A 207 3.06 29.27 -13.40
#